data_AF-A0A971XF82-F1
#
_entry.id   AF-A0A971XF82-F1
#
_cell.length_a   1.000
_cell.length_b   1.000
_cell.length_c   1.000
_cell.angle_alpha   90.00
_cell.angle_beta   90.00
_cell.angle_gamma   90.00
#
_symmetry.space_group_name_H-M   'P 1'
#
loop_
_entity.id
_entity.type
_entity.pdbx_description
1 polymer ?
#
loop_
_entity_poly.entity_id
_entity_poly.type
_entity_poly.pdbx_seq_one_letter_code
_entity_poly.pdbx_strand_id
1 'polypeptide(L)'
;MKKLFENPTEVFALTKEGTRKLYDNLYDEMIQEGKDVVDYQEIKAMSTGVLCPDCNSSHVIKNGLQSGVQNYRCKNCGRQFRVTTGTFMYGVHEKGKMLEYIKCMSAGMSLRECARIARISLTTSFFWRHRILCALQSFEDNVNFFGIVELEELLMN
;
A
#
# COMPACT_ATOMS: atom_id res chain seq x y z
N MET A 1 -15.60 -0.23 11.07
CA MET A 1 -15.51 0.72 9.95
C MET A 1 -16.95 1.10 9.61
N LYS A 2 -17.34 2.36 9.78
CA LYS A 2 -18.68 2.81 9.36
C LYS A 2 -18.80 2.59 7.84
N LYS A 3 -20.00 2.26 7.33
CA LYS A 3 -20.22 2.24 5.88
C LYS A 3 -19.98 3.65 5.36
N LEU A 4 -18.88 3.84 4.62
CA LEU A 4 -18.49 5.12 4.04
C LEU A 4 -19.41 5.53 2.88
N PHE A 5 -20.08 4.55 2.25
CA PHE A 5 -21.13 4.72 1.25
C PHE A 5 -22.19 3.62 1.42
N GLU A 6 -23.42 3.93 1.04
CA GLU A 6 -24.49 2.93 0.99
C GLU A 6 -24.38 2.10 -0.29
N ASN A 7 -23.86 2.68 -1.38
CA ASN A 7 -23.63 2.03 -2.66
C ASN A 7 -22.25 2.41 -3.26
N PRO A 8 -21.41 1.44 -3.70
CA PRO A 8 -20.13 1.72 -4.39
C PRO A 8 -20.25 2.66 -5.61
N THR A 9 -21.39 2.68 -6.30
CA THR A 9 -21.63 3.54 -7.46
C THR A 9 -21.61 5.03 -7.10
N GLU A 10 -21.89 5.39 -5.85
CA GLU A 10 -21.89 6.79 -5.37
C GLU A 10 -20.49 7.43 -5.45
N VAL A 11 -19.44 6.62 -5.32
CA VAL A 11 -18.05 7.10 -5.42
C VAL A 11 -17.72 7.57 -6.83
N PHE A 12 -18.22 6.85 -7.84
CA PHE A 12 -17.96 7.14 -9.25
C PHE A 12 -18.74 8.38 -9.75
N ALA A 13 -19.81 8.76 -9.06
CA ALA A 13 -20.60 9.96 -9.37
C ALA A 13 -20.01 11.26 -8.79
N LEU A 14 -18.91 11.19 -8.03
CA LEU A 14 -18.32 12.36 -7.40
C LEU A 14 -17.59 13.26 -8.41
N THR A 15 -17.71 14.57 -8.20
CA THR A 15 -16.84 15.54 -8.88
C THR A 15 -15.40 15.39 -8.39
N LYS A 16 -14.42 15.91 -9.14
CA LYS A 16 -13.00 15.91 -8.70
C LYS A 16 -12.81 16.48 -7.29
N GLU A 17 -13.56 17.52 -6.94
CA GLU A 17 -13.52 18.11 -5.59
C GLU A 17 -14.17 17.19 -4.54
N GLY A 18 -15.28 16.54 -4.89
CA GLY A 18 -15.95 15.54 -4.04
C GLY A 18 -15.05 14.33 -3.77
N THR A 19 -14.43 13.78 -4.80
CA THR A 19 -13.46 12.67 -4.69
C THR A 19 -12.28 13.04 -3.80
N ARG A 20 -11.78 14.28 -3.92
CA ARG A 20 -10.69 14.76 -3.06
C ARG A 20 -11.11 14.84 -1.59
N LYS A 21 -12.26 15.45 -1.30
CA LYS A 21 -12.82 15.52 0.07
C LYS A 21 -13.03 14.13 0.67
N LEU A 22 -13.49 13.17 -0.13
CA LEU A 22 -13.60 11.78 0.30
C LEU A 22 -12.25 11.20 0.74
N TYR A 23 -11.22 11.28 -0.11
CA TYR A 23 -9.90 10.77 0.25
C TYR A 23 -9.26 11.53 1.43
N ASP A 24 -9.56 12.83 1.57
CA ASP A 24 -9.18 13.61 2.75
C ASP A 24 -9.79 13.03 4.03
N ASN A 25 -11.11 12.82 4.04
CA ASN A 25 -11.81 12.24 5.19
C ASN A 25 -11.33 10.82 5.53
N LEU A 26 -11.15 9.97 4.52
CA LEU A 26 -10.65 8.60 4.70
C LEU A 26 -9.27 8.58 5.34
N TYR A 27 -8.38 9.45 4.87
CA TYR A 27 -7.04 9.59 5.42
C TYR A 27 -7.10 10.04 6.89
N ASP A 28 -7.91 11.05 7.19
CA ASP A 28 -8.04 11.58 8.55
C ASP A 28 -8.61 10.54 9.51
N GLU A 29 -9.62 9.77 9.09
CA GLU A 29 -10.16 8.64 9.87
C GLU A 29 -9.09 7.57 10.14
N MET A 30 -8.31 7.19 9.12
CA MET A 30 -7.22 6.20 9.28
C MET A 30 -6.16 6.67 10.27
N ILE A 31 -5.76 7.95 10.21
CA ILE A 31 -4.80 8.54 11.13
C ILE A 31 -5.38 8.63 12.55
N GLN A 32 -6.64 9.05 12.71
CA GLN A 32 -7.31 9.11 14.01
C GLN A 32 -7.42 7.73 14.68
N GLU A 33 -7.64 6.67 13.89
CA GLU A 33 -7.64 5.30 14.39
C GLU A 33 -6.23 4.75 14.66
N GLY A 34 -5.16 5.54 14.45
CA GLY A 34 -3.76 5.12 14.62
C GLY A 34 -3.32 4.07 13.61
N LYS A 35 -4.03 3.95 12.48
CA LYS A 35 -3.81 2.92 11.46
C LYS A 35 -2.92 3.47 10.36
N ASP A 36 -1.62 3.55 10.62
CA ASP A 36 -0.64 3.63 9.54
C ASP A 36 -0.45 2.24 8.93
N VAL A 37 -1.30 1.92 7.95
CA VAL A 37 -1.36 0.60 7.31
C VAL A 37 -0.32 0.39 6.23
N VAL A 38 0.53 1.39 5.98
CA VAL A 38 1.50 1.34 4.88
C VAL A 38 2.39 0.10 5.00
N ASP A 39 2.72 -0.33 6.22
CA ASP A 39 3.46 -1.55 6.49
C ASP A 39 2.61 -2.64 7.16
N TYR A 40 1.57 -3.10 6.46
CA TYR A 40 0.71 -4.20 6.91
C TYR A 40 1.50 -5.46 7.34
N GLN A 41 2.68 -5.72 6.75
CA GLN A 41 3.46 -6.90 7.13
C GLN A 41 4.05 -6.78 8.53
N GLU A 42 4.43 -5.59 9.01
CA GLU A 42 4.86 -5.40 10.40
C GLU A 42 3.70 -5.71 11.38
N ILE A 43 2.49 -5.22 11.08
CA ILE A 43 1.28 -5.50 11.88
C ILE A 43 0.92 -7.00 11.84
N LYS A 44 1.01 -7.62 10.65
CA LYS A 44 0.76 -9.05 10.45
C LYS A 44 1.78 -9.91 11.18
N ALA A 45 3.06 -9.53 11.15
CA ALA A 45 4.13 -10.22 11.87
C ALA A 45 3.89 -10.21 13.38
N MET A 46 3.37 -9.11 13.94
CA MET A 46 3.02 -9.03 15.36
C MET A 46 1.85 -9.93 15.76
N SER A 47 0.91 -10.20 14.85
CA SER A 47 -0.32 -10.96 15.14
C SER A 47 -0.24 -12.45 14.78
N THR A 48 0.45 -12.80 13.69
CA THR A 48 0.47 -14.17 13.14
C THR A 48 1.87 -14.80 13.09
N GLY A 49 2.91 -14.07 13.48
CA GLY A 49 4.30 -14.51 13.41
C GLY A 49 4.95 -14.26 12.04
N VAL A 50 6.28 -14.29 12.00
CA VAL A 50 7.08 -14.02 10.80
C VAL A 50 7.36 -15.33 10.05
N LEU A 51 6.96 -15.39 8.79
CA LEU A 51 7.25 -16.50 7.89
C LEU A 51 8.41 -16.14 6.95
N CYS A 52 9.17 -17.16 6.53
CA CYS A 52 10.21 -16.96 5.53
C CYS A 52 9.59 -16.66 4.15
N PRO A 53 10.01 -15.58 3.46
CA PRO A 53 9.44 -15.24 2.15
C PRO A 53 9.79 -16.25 1.04
N ASP A 54 10.91 -16.97 1.17
CA ASP A 54 11.39 -17.88 0.13
C ASP A 54 10.80 -19.31 0.26
N CYS A 55 10.56 -19.78 1.50
CA CYS A 55 10.15 -21.17 1.75
C CYS A 55 8.90 -21.31 2.66
N ASN A 56 8.30 -20.18 3.06
CA ASN A 56 7.14 -20.10 3.93
C ASN A 56 7.27 -20.79 5.31
N SER A 57 8.48 -21.19 5.71
CA SER A 57 8.73 -21.81 7.01
C SER A 57 8.53 -20.80 8.15
N SER A 58 7.87 -21.24 9.22
CA SER A 58 7.74 -20.50 10.49
C SER A 58 8.98 -20.61 11.38
N HIS A 59 9.97 -21.42 11.01
CA HIS A 59 11.22 -21.57 11.77
C HIS A 59 12.16 -20.39 11.50
N VAL A 60 11.81 -19.23 12.04
CA VAL A 60 12.49 -17.95 11.82
C VAL A 60 12.97 -17.38 13.14
N ILE A 61 14.22 -16.92 13.19
CA ILE A 61 14.81 -16.28 14.36
C ILE A 61 15.15 -14.81 14.06
N LYS A 62 15.19 -13.99 15.11
CA LYS A 62 15.80 -12.66 15.06
C LYS A 62 17.31 -12.80 14.84
N ASN A 63 17.85 -12.03 13.90
CA ASN A 63 19.24 -12.08 13.45
C ASN A 63 19.87 -10.67 13.46
N GLY A 64 19.76 -10.01 14.62
CA GLY A 64 20.27 -8.66 14.85
C GLY A 64 19.50 -7.56 14.11
N LEU A 65 20.06 -6.35 14.14
CA LEU A 65 19.56 -5.19 13.42
C LEU A 65 20.46 -4.90 12.22
N GLN A 66 19.87 -4.50 11.10
CA GLN A 66 20.57 -3.98 9.94
C GLN A 66 20.04 -2.59 9.63
N SER A 67 20.89 -1.57 9.72
CA SER A 67 20.48 -0.16 9.55
C SER A 67 19.32 0.24 10.49
N GLY A 68 19.34 -0.24 11.74
CA GLY A 68 18.29 0.02 12.72
C GLY A 68 17.00 -0.80 12.57
N VAL A 69 16.88 -1.61 11.51
CA VAL A 69 15.68 -2.45 11.26
C VAL A 69 15.96 -3.90 11.64
N GLN A 70 14.98 -4.56 12.25
CA GLN A 70 15.07 -5.98 12.62
C GLN A 70 15.32 -6.86 11.39
N ASN A 71 16.42 -7.60 11.42
CA ASN A 71 16.73 -8.63 10.44
C ASN A 71 16.33 -10.01 11.02
N TYR A 72 15.87 -10.89 10.15
CA TYR A 72 15.43 -12.24 10.46
C TYR A 72 16.26 -13.25 9.68
N ARG A 73 16.37 -14.47 10.20
CA ARG A 73 17.00 -15.59 9.51
C ARG A 73 16.12 -16.82 9.60
N CYS A 74 15.80 -17.40 8.45
CA CYS A 74 15.13 -18.70 8.38
C CYS A 74 16.12 -19.80 8.74
N LYS A 75 15.73 -20.71 9.63
CA LYS A 75 16.53 -21.89 10.00
C LYS A 75 16.35 -23.07 9.05
N ASN A 76 15.33 -23.04 8.19
CA ASN A 76 15.11 -24.07 7.19
C ASN A 76 15.98 -23.86 5.94
N CYS A 77 15.90 -22.67 5.30
CA CYS A 77 16.64 -22.38 4.07
C CYS A 77 17.85 -21.43 4.25
N GLY A 78 18.08 -20.91 5.47
CA GLY A 78 19.20 -19.99 5.76
C GLY A 78 18.98 -18.54 5.31
N ARG A 79 17.88 -18.24 4.59
CA ARG A 79 17.59 -16.90 4.07
C ARG A 79 17.57 -15.85 5.17
N GLN A 80 18.24 -14.72 4.92
CA GLN A 80 18.12 -13.50 5.72
C GLN A 80 17.14 -12.54 5.07
N PHE A 81 16.27 -11.93 5.87
CA PHE A 81 15.21 -11.05 5.37
C PHE A 81 14.71 -10.11 6.46
N ARG A 82 14.11 -8.98 6.05
CA ARG A 82 13.31 -8.09 6.90
C ARG A 82 11.83 -8.40 6.74
N VAL A 83 10.98 -7.96 7.67
CA VAL A 83 9.52 -8.12 7.55
C VAL A 83 8.97 -7.50 6.27
N THR A 84 9.58 -6.41 5.80
CA THR A 84 9.19 -5.75 4.54
C THR A 84 9.70 -6.44 3.28
N THR A 85 10.50 -7.51 3.39
CA THR A 85 11.06 -8.18 2.20
C THR A 85 9.94 -8.73 1.32
N GLY A 86 10.00 -8.44 0.02
CA GLY A 86 8.96 -8.83 -0.93
C GLY A 86 7.72 -7.92 -0.92
N THR A 87 7.71 -6.85 -0.11
CA THR A 87 6.63 -5.86 -0.10
C THR A 87 7.00 -4.62 -0.91
N PHE A 88 5.98 -3.85 -1.30
CA PHE A 88 6.17 -2.51 -1.86
C PHE A 88 6.70 -1.48 -0.84
N MET A 89 7.00 -1.87 0.41
CA MET A 89 7.69 -1.02 1.39
C MET A 89 9.16 -1.38 1.58
N TYR A 90 9.64 -2.43 0.92
CA TYR A 90 11.05 -2.80 0.96
C TYR A 90 11.94 -1.68 0.41
N GLY A 91 12.94 -1.26 1.20
CA GLY A 91 13.93 -0.25 0.80
C GLY A 91 13.42 1.20 0.78
N VAL A 92 12.20 1.47 1.24
CA VAL A 92 11.70 2.85 1.38
C VAL A 92 12.27 3.47 2.64
N HIS A 93 13.04 4.55 2.48
CA HIS A 93 13.57 5.30 3.62
C HIS A 93 12.52 6.22 4.25
N GLU A 94 11.77 6.94 3.42
CA GLU A 94 10.79 7.94 3.84
C GLU A 94 9.37 7.32 4.02
N LYS A 95 9.27 6.23 4.79
CA LYS A 95 8.02 5.44 4.90
C LYS A 95 6.80 6.30 5.28
N GLY A 96 6.97 7.26 6.20
CA GLY A 96 5.87 8.11 6.70
C GLY A 96 5.23 9.02 5.66
N LYS A 97 5.89 9.28 4.52
CA LYS A 97 5.31 10.06 3.40
C LYS A 97 4.49 9.22 2.43
N MET A 98 4.56 7.89 2.56
CA MET A 98 3.94 6.97 1.60
C MET A 98 2.42 7.06 1.62
N LEU A 99 1.80 7.19 2.81
CA LEU A 99 0.35 7.29 2.93
C LEU A 99 -0.19 8.57 2.27
N GLU A 100 0.46 9.71 2.52
CA GLU A 100 0.14 10.99 1.88
C GLU A 100 0.32 10.89 0.35
N TYR A 101 1.37 10.22 -0.10
CA TYR A 101 1.60 9.99 -1.53
C TYR A 101 0.50 9.14 -2.17
N ILE A 102 0.10 8.03 -1.53
CA ILE A 102 -1.00 7.17 -1.99
C ILE A 102 -2.29 7.98 -2.08
N LYS A 103 -2.61 8.77 -1.06
CA LYS A 103 -3.77 9.67 -1.06
C LYS A 103 -3.77 10.62 -2.27
N CYS A 104 -2.64 11.27 -2.55
CA CYS A 104 -2.51 12.14 -3.72
C CYS A 104 -2.70 11.38 -5.04
N MET A 105 -2.11 10.18 -5.13
CA MET A 105 -2.25 9.31 -6.31
C MET A 105 -3.71 8.90 -6.54
N SER A 106 -4.41 8.46 -5.49
CA SER A 106 -5.81 8.05 -5.55
C SER A 106 -6.75 9.20 -5.93
N ALA A 107 -6.39 10.44 -5.57
CA ALA A 107 -7.11 11.65 -6.00
C ALA A 107 -6.84 12.04 -7.48
N GLY A 108 -6.11 11.23 -8.25
CA GLY A 108 -5.86 11.45 -9.68
C GLY A 108 -4.80 12.52 -9.99
N MET A 109 -3.97 12.90 -9.01
CA MET A 109 -2.95 13.94 -9.19
C MET A 109 -1.78 13.46 -10.06
N SER A 110 -1.14 14.39 -10.76
CA SER A 110 0.05 14.12 -11.56
C SER A 110 1.28 13.77 -10.69
N LEU A 111 2.28 13.12 -11.29
CA LEU A 111 3.54 12.80 -10.60
C LEU A 111 4.22 14.02 -9.98
N ARG A 112 4.12 15.19 -10.63
CA ARG A 112 4.70 16.46 -10.17
C ARG A 112 3.93 17.02 -8.97
N GLU A 113 2.61 16.95 -9.00
CA GLU A 113 1.77 17.37 -7.88
C GLU A 113 1.98 16.49 -6.65
N CYS A 114 1.97 15.16 -6.83
CA CYS A 114 2.29 14.21 -5.77
C CYS A 114 3.68 14.48 -5.17
N ALA A 115 4.69 14.70 -6.01
CA ALA A 115 6.06 14.99 -5.56
C ALA A 115 6.13 16.27 -4.72
N ARG A 116 5.43 17.32 -5.16
CA ARG A 116 5.35 18.61 -4.46
C ARG A 116 4.66 18.47 -3.10
N ILE A 117 3.53 17.77 -3.03
CA ILE A 117 2.75 17.60 -1.80
C ILE A 117 3.53 16.75 -0.79
N ALA A 118 3.99 15.56 -1.20
CA ALA A 118 4.74 14.64 -0.33
C ALA A 118 6.18 15.11 -0.05
N ARG A 119 6.63 16.23 -0.63
CA ARG A 119 7.98 16.79 -0.49
C ARG A 119 9.09 15.78 -0.83
N ILE A 120 8.98 15.17 -2.01
CA ILE A 120 9.94 14.22 -2.58
C ILE A 120 10.37 14.64 -3.98
N SER A 121 11.41 14.02 -4.53
CA SER A 121 11.82 14.28 -5.91
C SER A 121 10.80 13.70 -6.91
N LEU A 122 10.75 14.27 -8.13
CA LEU A 122 9.92 13.72 -9.21
C LEU A 122 10.31 12.27 -9.55
N THR A 123 11.61 11.96 -9.51
CA THR A 123 12.12 10.60 -9.73
C THR A 123 11.62 9.63 -8.67
N THR A 124 11.64 10.03 -7.40
CA THR A 124 11.08 9.24 -6.29
C THR A 124 9.59 9.02 -6.48
N SER A 125 8.84 10.06 -6.87
CA SER A 125 7.42 9.96 -7.20
C SER A 125 7.16 8.93 -8.29
N PHE A 126 7.92 8.96 -9.39
CA PHE A 126 7.80 7.96 -10.47
C PHE A 126 8.00 6.53 -9.96
N PHE A 127 9.09 6.27 -9.23
CA PHE A 127 9.36 4.94 -8.68
C PHE A 127 8.31 4.50 -7.65
N TRP A 128 7.83 5.41 -6.82
CA TRP A 128 6.79 5.11 -5.84
C TRP A 128 5.48 4.73 -6.52
N ARG A 129 5.07 5.48 -7.56
CA ARG A 129 3.88 5.13 -8.35
C ARG A 129 3.99 3.74 -8.96
N HIS A 130 5.12 3.40 -9.58
CA HIS A 130 5.33 2.05 -10.12
C HIS A 130 5.28 0.96 -9.03
N ARG A 131 5.89 1.19 -7.87
CA ARG A 131 5.87 0.24 -6.76
C ARG A 131 4.45 -0.02 -6.24
N ILE A 132 3.63 1.03 -6.12
CA ILE A 132 2.23 0.89 -5.72
C ILE A 132 1.43 0.13 -6.78
N LEU A 133 1.57 0.49 -8.06
CA LEU A 133 0.82 -0.16 -9.15
C LEU A 133 1.20 -1.64 -9.30
N CYS A 134 2.49 -2.00 -9.19
CA CYS A 134 2.92 -3.40 -9.12
C CYS A 134 2.31 -4.14 -7.93
N ALA A 135 2.17 -3.49 -6.78
CA ALA A 135 1.52 -4.10 -5.62
C ALA A 135 0.03 -4.32 -5.87
N LEU A 136 -0.66 -3.35 -6.48
CA LEU A 136 -2.08 -3.44 -6.82
C LEU A 136 -2.36 -4.54 -7.85
N GLN A 137 -1.47 -4.75 -8.83
CA GLN A 137 -1.62 -5.81 -9.83
C GLN A 137 -1.79 -7.20 -9.18
N SER A 138 -1.09 -7.49 -8.09
CA SER A 138 -1.23 -8.77 -7.38
C SER A 138 -2.61 -9.01 -6.75
N PHE A 139 -3.44 -7.98 -6.63
CA PHE A 139 -4.83 -8.11 -6.18
C PHE A 139 -5.77 -8.51 -7.31
N GLU A 140 -5.47 -8.15 -8.56
CA GLU A 140 -6.32 -8.46 -9.72
C GLU A 140 -6.48 -9.98 -9.91
N ASP A 141 -5.41 -10.74 -9.64
CA ASP A 141 -5.41 -12.22 -9.70
C ASP A 141 -6.43 -12.89 -8.77
N ASN A 142 -6.98 -12.17 -7.79
CA ASN A 142 -7.93 -12.68 -6.80
C ASN A 142 -9.36 -12.15 -7.00
N VAL A 143 -9.64 -11.43 -8.09
CA VAL A 143 -10.98 -10.90 -8.38
C VAL A 143 -11.72 -11.88 -9.28
N ASN A 144 -12.71 -12.57 -8.70
CA ASN A 144 -13.67 -13.38 -9.46
C ASN A 144 -14.96 -12.60 -9.67
N PHE A 145 -15.35 -12.39 -10.93
CA PHE A 145 -16.63 -11.80 -11.28
C PHE A 145 -17.68 -12.90 -11.44
N PHE A 146 -18.88 -12.70 -10.86
CA PHE A 146 -20.00 -13.64 -10.97
C PHE A 146 -21.29 -12.89 -11.30
N GLY A 147 -22.17 -13.52 -12.09
CA GLY A 147 -23.46 -12.95 -12.46
C GLY A 147 -23.40 -12.09 -13.73
N ILE A 148 -24.23 -11.04 -13.77
CA ILE A 148 -24.24 -10.07 -14.87
C ILE A 148 -23.13 -9.05 -14.60
N VAL A 149 -22.20 -8.96 -15.55
CA VAL A 149 -21.07 -8.01 -15.49
C VAL A 149 -21.29 -6.97 -16.57
N GLU A 150 -21.36 -5.71 -16.17
CA GLU A 150 -21.39 -4.58 -17.08
C GLU A 150 -19.99 -4.00 -17.23
N LEU A 151 -19.61 -3.73 -18.48
CA LEU A 151 -18.32 -3.15 -18.84
C LEU A 151 -18.58 -1.80 -19.49
N GLU A 152 -17.97 -0.75 -18.95
CA GLU A 152 -18.01 0.59 -19.52
C GLU A 152 -16.65 0.91 -20.14
N GLU A 153 -16.64 1.39 -21.38
CA GLU A 153 -15.42 1.79 -22.07
C GLU A 153 -15.16 3.29 -21.83
N LEU A 154 -14.04 3.61 -21.18
CA LEU A 154 -13.58 4.98 -21.03
C LEU A 154 -12.45 5.25 -22.03
N LEU A 155 -12.75 6.02 -23.07
CA LEU A 155 -11.72 6.49 -24.00
C LEU A 155 -10.93 7.63 -23.37
N MET A 156 -9.63 7.41 -23.14
CA MET A 156 -8.70 8.45 -22.72
C MET A 156 -8.10 9.11 -23.96
N ASN A 157 -8.49 10.36 -24.21
CA ASN A 157 -8.02 11.22 -25.30
C ASN A 157 -6.90 12.18 -24.88
#